data_AF-A0A843ANW0-F1
#
_entry.id   AF-A0A843ANW0-F1
#
_cell.length_a   1.000
_cell.length_b   1.000
_cell.length_c   1.000
_cell.angle_alpha   90.00
_cell.angle_beta   90.00
_cell.angle_gamma   90.00
#
_symmetry.space_group_name_H-M   'P 1'
#
loop_
_entity.id
_entity.type
_entity.pdbx_description
1 polymer ?
#
loop_
_entity_poly.entity_id
_entity_poly.type
_entity_poly.pdbx_seq_one_letter_code
_entity_poly.pdbx_strand_id
1 'polypeptide(L)'
;MTRVLVYIDESGMTDASESVFTVSSVWCCPSTTRGAQNALRYTIDAMKPVANSFLKSQKKEIHHSDGLGQISATLLETALHASHSDNSILRGDGIILKEPLCWRTVDFSPEFEHQIANGNEPCGNWIRARSIVSNLRPLLTFQKNGKFEVGVVLDSEVWGKALELCKYMILDNLKDKGITISFDFERSNRIPGLQIADMVSGVARQYYRNQKEQDAFDLVRKHSFEHLKPIQRPK
;
A
#
# COMPACT_ATOMS: atom_id res chain seq x y z
N MET A 1 18.69 3.86 13.25
CA MET A 1 18.31 3.42 11.90
C MET A 1 16.81 3.20 11.95
N THR A 2 16.05 3.90 11.12
CA THR A 2 14.59 3.82 11.12
C THR A 2 14.18 2.71 10.18
N ARG A 3 13.26 1.84 10.61
CA ARG A 3 12.73 0.78 9.75
C ARG A 3 11.36 1.16 9.21
N VAL A 4 11.13 0.91 7.94
CA VAL A 4 9.86 1.14 7.25
C VAL A 4 9.44 -0.17 6.60
N LEU A 5 8.17 -0.50 6.70
CA LEU A 5 7.56 -1.58 5.93
C LEU A 5 6.52 -1.00 4.98
N VAL A 6 6.54 -1.51 3.75
CA VAL A 6 5.65 -1.10 2.67
C VAL A 6 4.98 -2.34 2.11
N TYR A 7 3.66 -2.42 2.23
CA TYR A 7 2.86 -3.51 1.67
C TYR A 7 2.16 -2.96 0.44
N ILE A 8 2.34 -3.59 -0.73
CA ILE A 8 1.77 -3.10 -1.98
C ILE A 8 0.82 -4.16 -2.52
N ASP A 9 -0.40 -3.73 -2.85
CA ASP A 9 -1.39 -4.59 -3.47
C ASP A 9 -2.24 -3.84 -4.50
N GLU A 10 -2.94 -4.58 -5.36
CA GLU A 10 -3.68 -4.06 -6.50
C GLU A 10 -5.18 -4.38 -6.46
N SER A 11 -5.95 -3.62 -7.23
CA SER A 11 -7.35 -3.91 -7.50
C SER A 11 -7.66 -3.62 -8.97
N GLY A 12 -8.45 -4.51 -9.57
CA GLY A 12 -8.77 -4.48 -11.01
C GLY A 12 -7.82 -5.34 -11.84
N MET A 13 -8.05 -5.34 -13.15
CA MET A 13 -7.21 -6.08 -14.10
C MET A 13 -6.34 -5.12 -14.92
N THR A 14 -5.21 -5.62 -15.41
CA THR A 14 -4.34 -4.86 -16.32
C THR A 14 -4.69 -5.09 -17.80
N ASP A 15 -5.86 -5.65 -18.07
CA ASP A 15 -6.37 -5.90 -19.41
C ASP A 15 -6.90 -4.62 -20.07
N ALA A 16 -6.85 -4.52 -21.40
CA ALA A 16 -7.28 -3.34 -22.15
C ALA A 16 -8.77 -3.01 -21.99
N SER A 17 -9.61 -3.96 -21.59
CA SER A 17 -11.03 -3.72 -21.29
C SER A 17 -11.28 -3.07 -19.93
N GLU A 18 -10.26 -3.01 -19.06
CA GLU A 18 -10.39 -2.40 -17.75
C GLU A 18 -10.23 -0.88 -17.84
N SER A 19 -11.19 -0.17 -17.27
CA SER A 19 -11.20 1.30 -17.24
C SER A 19 -10.24 1.86 -16.18
N VAL A 20 -10.15 1.18 -15.03
CA VAL A 20 -9.33 1.61 -13.89
C VAL A 20 -8.64 0.40 -13.25
N PHE A 21 -7.32 0.49 -13.17
CA PHE A 21 -6.47 -0.37 -12.38
C PHE A 21 -5.83 0.46 -11.27
N THR A 22 -5.94 0.00 -10.02
CA THR A 22 -5.46 0.75 -8.87
C THR A 22 -4.45 -0.08 -8.10
N VAL A 23 -3.39 0.58 -7.64
CA VAL A 23 -2.38 -0.01 -6.76
C VAL A 23 -2.25 0.89 -5.55
N SER A 24 -2.38 0.30 -4.37
CA SER A 24 -2.17 1.00 -3.12
C SER A 24 -1.03 0.40 -2.33
N SER A 25 -0.39 1.22 -1.52
CA SER A 25 0.60 0.79 -0.55
C SER A 25 0.25 1.26 0.85
N VAL A 26 0.46 0.37 1.82
CA VAL A 26 0.34 0.64 3.26
C VAL A 26 1.74 0.75 3.83
N TRP A 27 2.00 1.83 4.56
CA TRP A 27 3.30 2.13 5.15
C TRP A 27 3.20 2.13 6.66
N CYS A 28 4.17 1.51 7.33
CA CYS A 28 4.31 1.57 8.78
C CYS A 28 5.78 1.57 9.21
N CYS A 29 6.07 2.14 10.39
CA CYS A 29 7.40 2.14 10.99
C CYS A 29 7.41 1.27 12.25
N PRO A 30 7.78 -0.01 12.18
CA PRO A 30 7.80 -0.87 13.36
C PRO A 30 8.97 -0.53 14.30
N SER A 31 8.76 -0.70 15.60
CA SER A 31 9.81 -0.53 16.63
C SER A 31 10.83 -1.68 16.62
N THR A 32 10.44 -2.88 16.16
CA THR A 32 11.30 -4.07 16.04
C THR A 32 10.82 -5.00 14.91
N THR A 33 11.63 -5.99 14.49
CA THR A 33 11.24 -6.99 13.48
C THR A 33 10.00 -7.80 13.89
N ARG A 34 9.89 -8.18 15.18
CA ARG A 34 8.69 -8.86 15.71
C ARG A 34 7.50 -7.90 15.85
N GLY A 35 7.77 -6.60 16.07
CA GLY A 35 6.76 -5.55 16.15
C GLY A 35 5.91 -5.46 14.89
N ALA A 36 6.52 -5.56 13.71
CA ALA A 36 5.82 -5.50 12.42
C ALA A 36 4.72 -6.57 12.22
N GLN A 37 5.06 -7.84 12.49
CA GLN A 37 4.13 -8.95 12.33
C GLN A 37 3.03 -8.93 13.39
N ASN A 38 3.35 -8.49 14.62
CA ASN A 38 2.35 -8.33 15.67
C ASN A 38 1.42 -7.14 15.41
N ALA A 39 1.95 -6.05 14.85
CA ALA A 39 1.23 -4.79 14.69
C ALA A 39 0.06 -4.86 13.72
N LEU A 40 0.36 -5.40 12.53
CA LEU A 40 -0.64 -5.54 11.49
C LEU A 40 -1.59 -6.68 11.82
N ARG A 41 -1.13 -7.69 12.57
CA ARG A 41 -2.00 -8.77 13.03
C ARG A 41 -3.05 -8.26 14.00
N TYR A 42 -2.70 -7.43 14.98
CA TYR A 42 -3.68 -6.80 15.87
C TYR A 42 -4.69 -5.95 15.10
N THR A 43 -4.22 -5.19 14.10
CA THR A 43 -5.08 -4.36 13.25
C THR A 43 -6.10 -5.20 12.46
N ILE A 44 -5.64 -6.28 11.82
CA ILE A 44 -6.53 -7.20 11.09
C ILE A 44 -7.41 -8.03 12.03
N ASP A 45 -6.92 -8.42 13.21
CA ASP A 45 -7.71 -9.14 14.22
C ASP A 45 -8.86 -8.28 14.76
N ALA A 46 -8.73 -6.94 14.73
CA ALA A 46 -9.82 -6.01 15.03
C ALA A 46 -10.80 -5.87 13.85
N MET A 47 -10.32 -5.86 12.61
CA MET A 47 -11.16 -5.75 11.40
C MET A 47 -11.96 -7.03 11.09
N LYS A 48 -11.35 -8.21 11.29
CA LYS A 48 -11.93 -9.51 10.91
C LYS A 48 -13.30 -9.78 11.55
N PRO A 49 -13.52 -9.53 12.86
CA PRO A 49 -14.84 -9.68 13.47
C PRO A 49 -15.90 -8.79 12.82
N VAL A 50 -15.56 -7.54 12.47
CA VAL A 50 -16.47 -6.60 11.79
C VAL A 50 -16.85 -7.14 10.41
N ALA A 51 -15.86 -7.55 9.62
CA ALA A 51 -16.08 -8.14 8.29
C ALA A 51 -16.90 -9.44 8.37
N ASN A 52 -16.55 -10.36 9.27
CA ASN A 52 -17.22 -11.65 9.43
C ASN A 52 -18.67 -11.51 9.91
N SER A 53 -18.94 -10.53 10.78
CA SER A 53 -20.31 -10.22 11.24
C SER A 53 -21.17 -9.75 10.07
N PHE A 54 -20.65 -8.84 9.24
CA PHE A 54 -21.35 -8.34 8.07
C PHE A 54 -21.57 -9.41 7.00
N LEU A 55 -20.53 -10.19 6.67
CA LEU A 55 -20.58 -11.25 5.67
C LEU A 55 -21.31 -12.52 6.15
N LYS A 56 -21.65 -12.60 7.45
CA LYS A 56 -22.23 -13.79 8.10
C LYS A 56 -21.42 -15.07 7.81
N SER A 57 -20.11 -14.94 7.66
CA SER A 57 -19.19 -16.03 7.36
C SER A 57 -17.83 -15.79 8.00
N GLN A 58 -17.11 -16.86 8.36
CA GLN A 58 -15.75 -16.75 8.87
C GLN A 58 -14.75 -16.77 7.72
N LYS A 59 -14.26 -15.59 7.36
CA LYS A 59 -13.22 -15.46 6.34
C LYS A 59 -11.83 -15.63 6.95
N LYS A 60 -10.96 -16.32 6.21
CA LYS A 60 -9.53 -16.46 6.57
C LYS A 60 -8.76 -15.16 6.32
N GLU A 61 -9.27 -14.36 5.41
CA GLU A 61 -8.65 -13.18 4.84
C GLU A 61 -9.70 -12.10 4.58
N ILE A 62 -9.30 -10.84 4.66
CA ILE A 62 -10.13 -9.71 4.25
C ILE A 62 -9.74 -9.32 2.83
N HIS A 63 -10.69 -9.44 1.91
CA HIS A 63 -10.59 -8.88 0.56
C HIS A 63 -11.72 -7.91 0.30
N HIS A 64 -11.43 -6.74 -0.28
CA HIS A 64 -12.46 -5.77 -0.64
C HIS A 64 -13.52 -6.37 -1.56
N SER A 65 -13.08 -7.22 -2.51
CA SER A 65 -13.90 -7.90 -3.49
C SER A 65 -14.90 -8.91 -2.90
N ASP A 66 -14.80 -9.26 -1.62
CA ASP A 66 -15.77 -10.10 -0.90
C ASP A 66 -17.12 -9.38 -0.62
N GLY A 67 -17.32 -8.17 -1.17
CA GLY A 67 -18.54 -7.39 -1.01
C GLY A 67 -18.50 -6.47 0.22
N LEU A 68 -17.30 -6.14 0.69
CA LEU A 68 -17.09 -5.31 1.89
C LEU A 68 -17.29 -3.81 1.66
N GLY A 69 -17.56 -3.38 0.42
CA GLY A 69 -17.68 -1.97 0.06
C GLY A 69 -18.72 -1.18 0.87
N GLN A 70 -19.79 -1.83 1.38
CA GLN A 70 -20.78 -1.16 2.23
C GLN A 70 -20.26 -0.77 3.62
N ILE A 71 -19.21 -1.45 4.09
CA ILE A 71 -18.62 -1.25 5.42
C ILE A 71 -17.14 -0.84 5.32
N SER A 72 -16.67 -0.46 4.14
CA SER A 72 -15.26 -0.15 3.91
C SER A 72 -14.78 1.03 4.76
N ALA A 73 -15.61 2.05 4.97
CA ALA A 73 -15.31 3.16 5.88
C ALA A 73 -15.08 2.67 7.31
N THR A 74 -16.02 1.89 7.86
CA THR A 74 -15.89 1.30 9.21
C THR A 74 -14.65 0.42 9.35
N LEU A 75 -14.33 -0.36 8.33
CA LEU A 75 -13.14 -1.22 8.32
C LEU A 75 -11.84 -0.40 8.33
N LEU A 76 -11.76 0.67 7.54
CA LEU A 76 -10.61 1.57 7.51
C LEU A 76 -10.47 2.37 8.82
N GLU A 77 -11.57 2.87 9.40
CA GLU A 77 -11.56 3.51 10.72
C GLU A 77 -11.07 2.56 11.82
N THR A 78 -11.54 1.31 11.79
CA THR A 78 -11.08 0.26 12.71
C THR A 78 -9.58 0.04 12.56
N ALA A 79 -9.08 -0.03 11.31
CA ALA A 79 -7.65 -0.19 11.05
C ALA A 79 -6.82 0.98 11.63
N LEU A 80 -7.27 2.21 11.37
CA LEU A 80 -6.63 3.43 11.87
C LEU A 80 -6.64 3.48 13.40
N HIS A 81 -7.78 3.19 14.05
CA HIS A 81 -7.88 3.20 15.51
C HIS A 81 -7.00 2.13 16.17
N ALA A 82 -7.02 0.91 15.64
CA ALA A 82 -6.21 -0.19 16.16
C ALA A 82 -4.71 0.10 16.02
N SER A 83 -4.28 0.64 14.87
CA SER A 83 -2.88 1.00 14.65
C SER A 83 -2.38 2.14 15.55
N HIS A 84 -3.25 3.11 15.88
CA HIS A 84 -2.94 4.16 16.86
C HIS A 84 -2.75 3.62 18.28
N SER A 85 -3.45 2.55 18.62
CA SER A 85 -3.34 1.91 19.94
C SER A 85 -2.14 0.96 20.04
N ASP A 86 -1.49 0.67 18.92
CA ASP A 86 -0.35 -0.25 18.86
C ASP A 86 0.94 0.42 19.31
N ASN A 87 1.59 -0.13 20.34
CA ASN A 87 2.85 0.38 20.89
C ASN A 87 4.09 -0.17 20.16
N SER A 88 3.89 -1.13 19.25
CA SER A 88 4.95 -1.70 18.41
C SER A 88 5.13 -0.96 17.08
N ILE A 89 4.24 -0.03 16.75
CA ILE A 89 4.44 0.96 15.68
C ILE A 89 4.98 2.24 16.31
N LEU A 90 6.09 2.74 15.76
CA LEU A 90 6.62 4.04 16.14
C LEU A 90 5.65 5.13 15.66
N ARG A 91 5.03 5.81 16.62
CA ARG A 91 4.12 6.92 16.34
C ARG A 91 4.94 8.14 15.95
N GLY A 92 4.64 8.71 14.77
CA GLY A 92 5.14 10.01 14.35
C GLY A 92 6.67 10.13 14.36
N ASP A 93 7.38 9.29 13.58
CA ASP A 93 8.83 9.43 13.46
C ASP A 93 9.27 10.76 12.81
N GLY A 94 8.32 11.55 12.28
CA GLY A 94 8.51 12.93 11.83
C GLY A 94 9.43 13.07 10.61
N ILE A 95 10.02 11.97 10.14
CA ILE A 95 10.97 11.95 9.03
C ILE A 95 10.32 11.32 7.79
N ILE A 96 9.48 10.29 7.96
CA ILE A 96 8.75 9.65 6.86
C ILE A 96 7.25 9.57 7.15
N LEU A 97 6.81 9.14 8.33
CA LEU A 97 5.38 8.94 8.62
C LEU A 97 4.83 9.99 9.58
N LYS A 98 3.64 10.52 9.26
CA LYS A 98 2.87 11.38 10.16
C LYS A 98 1.94 10.59 11.07
N GLU A 99 1.48 9.42 10.61
CA GLU A 99 0.52 8.55 11.28
C GLU A 99 1.14 7.14 11.43
N PRO A 100 0.65 6.29 12.35
CA PRO A 100 1.13 4.91 12.50
C PRO A 100 0.98 4.08 11.21
N LEU A 101 -0.13 4.31 10.48
CA LEU A 101 -0.37 3.79 9.15
C LEU A 101 -0.61 4.96 8.20
N CYS A 102 0.10 4.97 7.08
CA CYS A 102 -0.16 5.87 5.97
C CYS A 102 -0.35 5.08 4.70
N TRP A 103 -1.12 5.63 3.76
CA TRP A 103 -1.35 4.99 2.48
C TRP A 103 -0.81 5.81 1.32
N ARG A 104 -0.58 5.16 0.20
CA ARG A 104 -0.42 5.82 -1.08
C ARG A 104 -1.17 5.03 -2.12
N THR A 105 -1.90 5.72 -2.96
CA THR A 105 -2.69 5.12 -4.04
C THR A 105 -2.24 5.69 -5.36
N VAL A 106 -2.16 4.83 -6.36
CA VAL A 106 -1.83 5.17 -7.74
C VAL A 106 -2.81 4.43 -8.63
N ASP A 107 -3.49 5.15 -9.51
CA ASP A 107 -4.40 4.61 -10.50
C ASP A 107 -3.83 4.77 -11.92
N PHE A 108 -4.24 3.85 -12.78
CA PHE A 108 -3.91 3.81 -14.19
C PHE A 108 -5.19 3.48 -14.96
N SER A 109 -5.25 3.89 -16.23
CA SER A 109 -6.22 3.41 -17.21
C SER A 109 -5.56 2.36 -18.10
N PRO A 110 -5.77 1.05 -17.85
CA PRO A 110 -5.20 0.00 -18.69
C PRO A 110 -5.51 0.18 -20.17
N GLU A 111 -6.74 0.54 -20.51
CA GLU A 111 -7.14 0.85 -21.89
C GLU A 111 -6.18 1.84 -22.56
N PHE A 112 -5.93 2.98 -21.90
CA PHE A 112 -5.03 4.02 -22.42
C PHE A 112 -3.56 3.55 -22.48
N GLU A 113 -3.11 2.81 -21.46
CA GLU A 113 -1.75 2.28 -21.40
C GLU A 113 -1.48 1.26 -22.52
N HIS A 114 -2.46 0.43 -22.87
CA HIS A 114 -2.39 -0.49 -24.01
C HIS A 114 -2.42 0.25 -25.36
N GLN A 115 -3.20 1.34 -25.47
CA GLN A 115 -3.19 2.17 -26.68
C GLN A 115 -1.82 2.83 -26.93
N ILE A 116 -1.18 3.36 -25.87
CA ILE A 116 0.18 3.91 -25.97
C ILE A 116 1.20 2.83 -26.34
N ALA A 117 1.06 1.63 -25.79
CA ALA A 117 1.92 0.49 -26.09
C ALA A 117 1.67 -0.12 -27.50
N ASN A 118 0.95 0.59 -28.38
CA ASN A 118 0.59 0.15 -29.73
C ASN A 118 -0.18 -1.19 -29.76
N GLY A 119 -1.00 -1.47 -28.74
CA GLY A 119 -2.04 -2.51 -28.73
C GLY A 119 -1.59 -3.98 -28.77
N ASN A 120 -0.31 -4.26 -29.00
CA ASN A 120 0.20 -5.62 -29.25
C ASN A 120 1.17 -6.13 -28.17
N GLU A 121 1.64 -5.26 -27.25
CA GLU A 121 2.53 -5.65 -26.17
C GLU A 121 1.79 -5.76 -24.84
N PRO A 122 1.89 -6.89 -24.12
CA PRO A 122 1.34 -7.02 -22.76
C PRO A 122 1.97 -6.00 -21.81
N CYS A 123 1.26 -4.90 -21.54
CA CYS A 123 1.78 -3.81 -20.70
C CYS A 123 1.49 -4.03 -19.20
N GLY A 124 0.78 -5.08 -18.79
CA GLY A 124 0.32 -5.25 -17.41
C GLY A 124 1.45 -5.30 -16.36
N ASN A 125 2.56 -5.99 -16.65
CA ASN A 125 3.72 -5.96 -15.75
C ASN A 125 4.46 -4.61 -15.79
N TRP A 126 4.39 -3.87 -16.90
CA TRP A 126 4.92 -2.52 -17.00
C TRP A 126 4.08 -1.51 -16.21
N ILE A 127 2.75 -1.62 -16.23
CA ILE A 127 1.84 -0.86 -15.37
C ILE A 127 2.21 -1.15 -13.91
N ARG A 128 2.24 -2.42 -13.49
CA ARG A 128 2.62 -2.82 -12.13
C ARG A 128 4.01 -2.34 -11.71
N ALA A 129 5.02 -2.45 -12.58
CA ALA A 129 6.37 -1.96 -12.30
C ALA A 129 6.38 -0.44 -12.05
N ARG A 130 5.67 0.33 -12.88
CA ARG A 130 5.47 1.77 -12.67
C ARG A 130 4.70 2.05 -11.38
N SER A 131 3.74 1.21 -11.01
CA SER A 131 3.02 1.32 -9.74
C SER A 131 3.90 1.08 -8.52
N ILE A 132 4.81 0.09 -8.57
CA ILE A 132 5.80 -0.15 -7.50
C ILE A 132 6.65 1.11 -7.32
N VAL A 133 7.24 1.62 -8.40
CA VAL A 133 8.07 2.83 -8.40
C VAL A 133 7.29 4.03 -7.88
N SER A 134 6.05 4.20 -8.33
CA SER A 134 5.20 5.33 -7.95
C SER A 134 4.78 5.26 -6.49
N ASN A 135 4.51 4.07 -5.95
CA ASN A 135 4.23 3.88 -4.53
C ASN A 135 5.48 4.13 -3.67
N LEU A 136 6.67 3.71 -4.12
CA LEU A 136 7.94 3.96 -3.43
C LEU A 136 8.52 5.36 -3.67
N ARG A 137 7.86 6.21 -4.46
CA ARG A 137 8.29 7.59 -4.75
C ARG A 137 8.72 8.39 -3.53
N PRO A 138 8.05 8.33 -2.34
CA PRO A 138 8.50 9.04 -1.16
C PRO A 138 9.96 8.74 -0.76
N LEU A 139 10.42 7.50 -0.90
CA LEU A 139 11.82 7.10 -0.65
C LEU A 139 12.74 7.61 -1.76
N LEU A 140 12.32 7.46 -3.02
CA LEU A 140 13.11 7.88 -4.18
C LEU A 140 13.34 9.40 -4.20
N THR A 141 12.38 10.19 -3.73
CA THR A 141 12.49 11.65 -3.63
C THR A 141 13.03 12.14 -2.29
N PHE A 142 13.37 11.25 -1.37
CA PHE A 142 13.93 11.64 -0.08
C PHE A 142 15.32 12.28 -0.25
N GLN A 143 15.53 13.42 0.44
CA GLN A 143 16.73 14.25 0.32
C GLN A 143 17.46 14.50 1.66
N LYS A 144 16.91 14.04 2.79
CA LYS A 144 17.54 14.29 4.11
C LYS A 144 18.56 13.20 4.44
N ASN A 145 19.50 13.52 5.32
CA ASN A 145 20.38 12.53 5.91
C ASN A 145 19.58 11.68 6.92
N GLY A 146 19.25 10.45 6.53
CA GLY A 146 18.64 9.45 7.40
C GLY A 146 19.03 8.05 6.95
N LYS A 147 19.31 7.15 7.90
CA LYS A 147 19.58 5.75 7.60
C LYS A 147 18.30 4.94 7.75
N PHE A 148 17.77 4.46 6.63
CA PHE A 148 16.54 3.67 6.59
C PHE A 148 16.81 2.23 6.18
N GLU A 149 16.06 1.33 6.80
CA GLU A 149 15.91 -0.05 6.34
C GLU A 149 14.46 -0.23 5.92
N VAL A 150 14.22 -0.52 4.65
CA VAL A 150 12.90 -0.60 4.05
C VAL A 150 12.64 -2.02 3.61
N GLY A 151 11.61 -2.66 4.17
CA GLY A 151 11.11 -3.94 3.65
C GLY A 151 9.86 -3.70 2.81
N VAL A 152 9.90 -4.07 1.53
CA VAL A 152 8.74 -4.04 0.65
C VAL A 152 8.18 -5.45 0.52
N VAL A 153 6.92 -5.63 0.89
CA VAL A 153 6.23 -6.91 0.80
C VAL A 153 5.17 -6.83 -0.29
N LEU A 154 5.23 -7.79 -1.20
CA LEU A 154 4.36 -7.92 -2.36
C LEU A 154 3.67 -9.28 -2.33
N ASP A 155 2.48 -9.38 -2.96
CA ASP A 155 1.85 -10.68 -3.16
C ASP A 155 2.70 -11.57 -4.10
N SER A 156 2.98 -12.79 -3.65
CA SER A 156 3.82 -13.76 -4.37
C SER A 156 3.27 -14.24 -5.71
N GLU A 157 1.97 -14.14 -5.94
CA GLU A 157 1.32 -14.70 -7.13
C GLU A 157 1.35 -13.71 -8.31
N VAL A 158 1.42 -12.41 -8.03
CA VAL A 158 1.15 -11.37 -9.05
C VAL A 158 2.38 -10.53 -9.39
N TRP A 159 3.24 -10.23 -8.42
CA TRP A 159 4.20 -9.13 -8.54
C TRP A 159 5.60 -9.52 -9.03
N GLY A 160 5.91 -10.81 -9.10
CA GLY A 160 7.26 -11.32 -9.39
C GLY A 160 7.90 -10.70 -10.63
N LYS A 161 7.22 -10.79 -11.77
CA LYS A 161 7.73 -10.25 -13.05
C LYS A 161 7.84 -8.72 -13.04
N ALA A 162 6.88 -8.03 -12.44
CA ALA A 162 6.86 -6.58 -12.39
C ALA A 162 8.01 -6.02 -11.53
N LEU A 163 8.36 -6.70 -10.43
CA LEU A 163 9.49 -6.31 -9.60
C LEU A 163 10.82 -6.42 -10.36
N GLU A 164 11.05 -7.52 -11.08
CA GLU A 164 12.29 -7.71 -11.85
C GLU A 164 12.54 -6.60 -12.88
N LEU A 165 11.47 -6.01 -13.45
CA LEU A 165 11.57 -4.90 -14.39
C LEU A 165 12.07 -3.58 -13.75
N CYS A 166 11.87 -3.37 -12.45
CA CYS A 166 12.15 -2.08 -11.81
C CYS A 166 13.12 -2.14 -10.62
N LYS A 167 13.41 -3.33 -10.08
CA LYS A 167 14.20 -3.54 -8.86
C LYS A 167 15.57 -2.87 -8.90
N TYR A 168 16.34 -3.10 -9.97
CA TYR A 168 17.69 -2.54 -10.08
C TYR A 168 17.68 -1.01 -10.16
N MET A 169 16.76 -0.44 -10.94
CA MET A 169 16.58 1.00 -11.02
C MET A 169 16.26 1.61 -9.63
N ILE A 170 15.41 0.94 -8.83
CA ILE A 170 15.08 1.38 -7.47
C ILE A 170 16.32 1.30 -6.57
N LEU A 171 17.05 0.17 -6.59
CA LEU A 171 18.25 -0.03 -5.78
C LEU A 171 19.32 1.02 -6.09
N ASP A 172 19.58 1.28 -7.37
CA ASP A 172 20.60 2.25 -7.80
C ASP A 172 20.24 3.67 -7.35
N ASN A 173 18.96 4.07 -7.40
CA ASN A 173 18.51 5.38 -6.94
C ASN A 173 18.61 5.58 -5.42
N LEU A 174 18.60 4.49 -4.65
CA LEU A 174 18.61 4.52 -3.18
C LEU A 174 20.02 4.37 -2.57
N LYS A 175 20.97 3.83 -3.33
CA LYS A 175 22.33 3.51 -2.88
C LYS A 175 23.03 4.66 -2.15
N ASP A 176 22.95 5.86 -2.70
CA ASP A 176 23.64 7.05 -2.14
C ASP A 176 22.78 7.83 -1.12
N LYS A 177 21.54 7.38 -0.87
CA LYS A 177 20.58 8.05 0.03
C LYS A 177 20.59 7.50 1.45
N GLY A 178 21.45 6.52 1.75
CA GLY A 178 21.46 5.84 3.05
C GLY A 178 20.21 4.99 3.30
N ILE A 179 19.50 4.61 2.25
CA ILE A 179 18.31 3.77 2.30
C ILE A 179 18.69 2.37 1.82
N THR A 180 18.60 1.38 2.70
CA THR A 180 18.69 -0.03 2.34
C THR A 180 17.29 -0.56 2.12
N ILE A 181 17.02 -1.18 0.98
CA ILE A 181 15.70 -1.73 0.64
C ILE A 181 15.81 -3.23 0.36
N SER A 182 14.86 -4.01 0.87
CA SER A 182 14.63 -5.41 0.55
C SER A 182 13.24 -5.60 -0.04
N PHE A 183 13.09 -6.65 -0.84
CA PHE A 183 11.80 -7.04 -1.43
C PHE A 183 11.53 -8.48 -1.07
N ASP A 184 10.35 -8.72 -0.51
CA ASP A 184 9.87 -10.03 -0.09
C ASP A 184 8.53 -10.34 -0.75
N PHE A 185 8.32 -11.61 -1.09
CA PHE A 185 7.08 -12.11 -1.66
C PHE A 185 6.39 -13.02 -0.66
N GLU A 186 5.13 -12.74 -0.37
CA GLU A 186 4.36 -13.50 0.60
C GLU A 186 2.94 -13.72 0.11
N ARG A 187 2.25 -14.70 0.73
CA ARG A 187 0.82 -14.90 0.47
C ARG A 187 0.02 -13.87 1.26
N SER A 188 -0.87 -13.13 0.58
CA SER A 188 -1.79 -12.14 1.15
C SER A 188 -2.49 -12.62 2.44
N ASN A 189 -3.01 -13.85 2.45
CA ASN A 189 -3.67 -14.43 3.63
C ASN A 189 -2.81 -14.53 4.90
N ARG A 190 -1.48 -14.51 4.78
CA ARG A 190 -0.53 -14.57 5.90
C ARG A 190 -0.03 -13.20 6.34
N ILE A 191 -0.12 -12.20 5.47
CA ILE A 191 0.47 -10.88 5.70
C ILE A 191 -0.66 -9.85 5.87
N PRO A 192 -0.92 -9.41 7.11
CA PRO A 192 -2.05 -8.53 7.35
C PRO A 192 -1.93 -7.17 6.65
N GLY A 193 -0.70 -6.69 6.40
CA GLY A 193 -0.49 -5.45 5.64
C GLY A 193 -0.93 -5.51 4.18
N LEU A 194 -0.84 -6.68 3.52
CA LEU A 194 -1.33 -6.88 2.16
C LEU A 194 -2.87 -6.81 2.13
N GLN A 195 -3.55 -7.41 3.11
CA GLN A 195 -5.02 -7.34 3.22
C GLN A 195 -5.53 -5.90 3.42
N ILE A 196 -4.79 -5.08 4.17
CA ILE A 196 -5.13 -3.65 4.30
C ILE A 196 -4.85 -2.91 2.98
N ALA A 197 -3.77 -3.23 2.28
CA ALA A 197 -3.45 -2.62 0.98
C ALA A 197 -4.50 -2.97 -0.09
N ASP A 198 -4.99 -4.22 -0.12
CA ASP A 198 -6.12 -4.64 -0.95
C ASP A 198 -7.38 -3.84 -0.62
N MET A 199 -7.72 -3.69 0.66
CA MET A 199 -8.87 -2.87 1.09
C MET A 199 -8.76 -1.42 0.60
N VAL A 200 -7.60 -0.79 0.76
CA VAL A 200 -7.36 0.58 0.29
C VAL A 200 -7.44 0.67 -1.24
N SER A 201 -6.87 -0.30 -1.94
CA SER A 201 -6.89 -0.35 -3.41
C SER A 201 -8.30 -0.56 -3.96
N GLY A 202 -9.09 -1.44 -3.34
CA GLY A 202 -10.48 -1.69 -3.70
C GLY A 202 -11.38 -0.47 -3.49
N VAL A 203 -11.26 0.20 -2.34
CA VAL A 203 -11.98 1.47 -2.05
C VAL A 203 -11.66 2.52 -3.10
N ALA A 204 -10.36 2.78 -3.33
CA ALA A 204 -9.93 3.78 -4.29
C ALA A 204 -10.40 3.44 -5.70
N ARG A 205 -10.33 2.17 -6.11
CA ARG A 205 -10.84 1.75 -7.42
C ARG A 205 -12.34 1.96 -7.55
N GLN A 206 -13.14 1.60 -6.55
CA GLN A 206 -14.59 1.81 -6.59
C GLN A 206 -14.94 3.30 -6.68
N TYR A 207 -14.18 4.14 -5.98
CA TYR A 207 -14.34 5.58 -6.08
C TYR A 207 -13.99 6.09 -7.48
N TYR A 208 -12.79 5.82 -8.00
CA TYR A 208 -12.37 6.29 -9.32
C TYR A 208 -13.24 5.76 -10.46
N ARG A 209 -13.62 4.48 -10.40
CA ARG A 209 -14.42 3.84 -11.44
C ARG A 209 -15.90 4.21 -11.39
N ASN A 210 -16.48 4.28 -10.19
CA ASN A 210 -17.94 4.31 -10.01
C ASN A 210 -18.46 5.46 -9.12
N GLN A 211 -17.58 6.31 -8.59
CA GLN A 211 -17.93 7.35 -7.60
C GLN A 211 -18.66 6.79 -6.37
N LYS A 212 -18.31 5.56 -5.98
CA LYS A 212 -18.84 4.86 -4.79
C LYS A 212 -17.83 4.91 -3.64
N GLU A 213 -18.31 4.62 -2.43
CA GLU A 213 -17.47 4.54 -1.22
C GLU A 213 -16.76 5.86 -0.88
N GLN A 214 -17.42 7.00 -1.14
CA GLN A 214 -16.88 8.35 -0.89
C GLN A 214 -16.31 8.51 0.53
N ASP A 215 -17.07 8.14 1.56
CA ASP A 215 -16.63 8.30 2.95
C ASP A 215 -15.35 7.50 3.25
N ALA A 216 -15.27 6.28 2.70
CA ALA A 216 -14.08 5.43 2.81
C ALA A 216 -12.91 6.03 2.04
N PHE A 217 -13.15 6.57 0.84
CA PHE A 217 -12.12 7.20 0.03
C PHE A 217 -11.60 8.50 0.66
N ASP A 218 -12.44 9.28 1.32
CA ASP A 218 -12.00 10.46 2.06
C ASP A 218 -11.08 10.12 3.24
N LEU A 219 -11.31 8.98 3.91
CA LEU A 219 -10.37 8.44 4.90
C LEU A 219 -9.03 8.06 4.24
N VAL A 220 -9.06 7.35 3.11
CA VAL A 220 -7.85 7.02 2.35
C VAL A 220 -7.08 8.30 2.00
N ARG A 221 -7.74 9.31 1.45
CA ARG A 221 -7.13 10.59 1.05
C ARG A 221 -6.54 11.34 2.25
N LYS A 222 -7.27 11.44 3.36
CA LYS A 222 -6.83 12.15 4.57
C LYS A 222 -5.55 11.58 5.17
N HIS A 223 -5.36 10.28 5.08
CA HIS A 223 -4.21 9.56 5.65
C HIS A 223 -3.18 9.14 4.57
N SER A 224 -3.26 9.75 3.38
CA SER A 224 -2.35 9.49 2.27
C SER A 224 -1.09 10.37 2.26
N PHE A 225 -0.01 9.90 1.64
CA PHE A 225 1.20 10.71 1.41
C PHE A 225 1.00 11.75 0.29
N GLU A 226 0.55 12.95 0.64
CA GLU A 226 0.66 14.13 -0.23
C GLU A 226 2.06 14.77 -0.09
N HIS A 227 3.07 14.09 -0.65
CA HIS A 227 4.48 14.49 -0.64
C HIS A 227 5.09 14.67 0.77
N LEU A 228 6.25 14.06 1.00
CA LEU A 228 7.12 14.46 2.10
C LEU A 228 7.58 15.90 1.84
N LYS A 229 6.77 16.91 2.20
CA LYS A 229 7.24 18.29 2.19
C LYS A 229 8.43 18.34 3.13
N PRO A 230 9.59 18.85 2.68
CA PRO A 230 10.71 19.03 3.58
C PRO A 230 10.25 19.94 4.70
N ILE A 231 10.20 19.42 5.94
CA ILE A 231 10.15 20.29 7.11
C ILE A 231 11.46 21.09 7.03
N GLN A 232 11.38 22.33 6.57
CA GLN A 232 12.41 23.34 6.77
C GLN A 232 12.44 23.58 8.28
N ARG A 233 13.55 23.23 8.93
CA ARG A 233 13.77 23.73 10.28
C ARG A 233 14.18 25.21 10.18
N PRO A 234 13.71 26.09 11.06
CA PRO A 234 14.30 27.41 11.18
C PRO A 234 15.80 27.24 11.49
N LYS A 235 16.63 28.09 10.88
CA LYS A 235 18.05 28.18 11.18
C LYS A 235 18.28 28.66 12.61
#